data_AF-A0A953U5D5-F1
#
_entry.id   AF-A0A953U5D5-F1
#
_cell.length_a   1.000
_cell.length_b   1.000
_cell.length_c   1.000
_cell.angle_alpha   90.00
_cell.angle_beta   90.00
_cell.angle_gamma   90.00
#
_symmetry.space_group_name_H-M   'P 1'
#
loop_
_entity.id
_entity.type
_entity.pdbx_description
1 polymer ?
#
loop_
_entity_poly.entity_id
_entity_poly.type
_entity_poly.pdbx_seq_one_letter_code
_entity_poly.pdbx_strand_id
1 'polypeptide(L)'
;MFDIDREHPQYAARKQVWRQYHDLYVGGEQLRLNAQNYLVRRQREPGDVYAERLVRVFYENYIGSIIDWYAATLFRREPVLMFGGRDSGFYSEFVDDVDRKGSSLGDFWRRQFVESMISGSSFVLVDFPRTRSKAGSRAEEDAMGASRAYLVDYGAEDVINWSLDDQGNYEWVVIRTKQLKKDRVEDAEWRTETRWSYYDKTSFRMYRQSGDGEKRLTDQGTHGLAKLGRVPLFPLQISEGLWLLNRAGLLQLEHFNKSNALAWALTMGLFAMPVVYSEREWSQMVGESYYIQLGPGDKFGWTEPEGKVYQIAADNLTSLQEEIYRVCYLAQAGGSLDK
;
A
#
# COMPACT_ATOMS: atom_id res chain seq x y z
N MET A 1 22.88 24.46 -3.58
CA MET A 1 22.63 23.23 -4.36
C MET A 1 21.15 22.90 -4.17
N PHE A 2 20.37 22.86 -5.25
CA PHE A 2 18.94 22.54 -5.17
C PHE A 2 18.79 21.02 -5.05
N ASP A 3 18.33 20.52 -3.90
CA ASP A 3 18.06 19.10 -3.71
C ASP A 3 16.56 18.82 -3.88
N ILE A 4 16.19 18.38 -5.08
CA ILE A 4 14.80 18.03 -5.44
C ILE A 4 14.29 16.77 -4.71
N ASP A 5 15.18 15.95 -4.13
CA ASP A 5 14.79 14.69 -3.48
C ASP A 5 14.68 14.84 -1.95
N ARG A 6 14.79 16.06 -1.44
CA ARG A 6 14.53 16.37 -0.05
C ARG A 6 13.10 15.99 0.30
N GLU A 7 12.92 15.18 1.34
CA GLU A 7 11.62 14.77 1.84
C GLU A 7 11.06 15.81 2.85
N HIS A 8 9.75 16.01 2.84
CA HIS A 8 9.07 16.77 3.88
C HIS A 8 9.09 16.01 5.23
N PRO A 9 9.19 16.67 6.39
CA PRO A 9 9.24 15.98 7.69
C PRO A 9 8.05 15.03 7.93
N GLN A 10 6.85 15.42 7.51
CA GLN A 10 5.66 14.57 7.64
C GLN A 10 5.73 13.33 6.71
N TYR A 11 6.29 13.48 5.52
CA TYR A 11 6.54 12.36 4.61
C TYR A 11 7.51 11.37 5.24
N ALA A 12 8.66 11.87 5.72
CA ALA A 12 9.71 11.04 6.32
C ALA A 12 9.19 10.24 7.52
N ALA A 13 8.28 10.82 8.31
CA ALA A 13 7.65 10.16 9.45
C ALA A 13 6.63 9.06 9.07
N ARG A 14 5.99 9.17 7.90
CA ARG A 14 4.87 8.28 7.50
C ARG A 14 5.22 7.27 6.42
N LYS A 15 6.27 7.48 5.63
CA LYS A 15 6.60 6.61 4.47
C LYS A 15 6.74 5.13 4.80
N GLN A 16 7.26 4.77 5.98
CA GLN A 16 7.34 3.36 6.38
C GLN A 16 5.97 2.78 6.72
N VAL A 17 5.11 3.58 7.35
CA VAL A 17 3.74 3.19 7.69
C VAL A 17 2.91 2.99 6.42
N TRP A 18 3.03 3.88 5.42
CA TRP A 18 2.34 3.73 4.14
C TRP A 18 2.73 2.45 3.40
N ARG A 19 4.02 2.10 3.38
CA ARG A 19 4.48 0.83 2.79
C ARG A 19 3.91 -0.39 3.51
N GLN A 20 3.94 -0.36 4.84
CA GLN A 20 3.34 -1.42 5.65
C GLN A 20 1.84 -1.55 5.35
N TYR A 21 1.15 -0.42 5.22
CA TYR A 21 -0.28 -0.39 4.92
C TYR A 21 -0.58 -0.93 3.52
N HIS A 22 0.23 -0.60 2.52
CA HIS A 22 0.15 -1.22 1.20
C HIS A 22 0.35 -2.74 1.26
N ASP A 23 1.37 -3.22 1.98
CA ASP A 23 1.61 -4.66 2.16
C ASP A 23 0.45 -5.37 2.88
N LEU A 24 -0.14 -4.75 3.90
CA LEU A 24 -1.30 -5.28 4.63
C LEU A 24 -2.57 -5.33 3.77
N TYR A 25 -2.78 -4.32 2.92
CA TYR A 25 -3.92 -4.28 1.99
C TYR A 25 -3.79 -5.33 0.88
N VAL A 26 -2.65 -5.36 0.18
CA VAL A 26 -2.41 -6.32 -0.91
C VAL A 26 -2.38 -7.75 -0.37
N GLY A 27 -1.71 -7.96 0.77
CA GLY A 27 -1.57 -9.28 1.39
C GLY A 27 -0.85 -10.29 0.49
N GLY A 28 -1.24 -11.56 0.56
CA GLY A 28 -0.76 -12.62 -0.32
C GLY A 28 0.77 -12.70 -0.44
N GLU A 29 1.27 -12.85 -1.67
CA GLU A 29 2.70 -12.94 -1.96
C GLU A 29 3.47 -11.65 -1.63
N GLN A 30 2.84 -10.47 -1.78
CA GLN A 30 3.47 -9.20 -1.43
C GLN A 30 3.85 -9.18 0.07
N LEU A 31 2.90 -9.55 0.93
CA LEU A 31 3.18 -9.63 2.37
C LEU A 31 4.12 -10.79 2.70
N ARG A 32 4.03 -11.94 2.01
CA ARG A 32 4.95 -13.07 2.21
C ARG A 32 6.41 -12.68 1.91
N LEU A 33 6.65 -11.97 0.80
CA LEU A 33 7.98 -11.48 0.42
C LEU A 33 8.53 -10.46 1.41
N ASN A 34 7.65 -9.66 2.03
CA ASN A 34 8.02 -8.64 3.02
C ASN A 34 7.86 -9.10 4.47
N ALA A 35 7.56 -10.38 4.72
CA ALA A 35 7.17 -10.88 6.04
C ALA A 35 8.24 -10.65 7.13
N GLN A 36 9.52 -10.59 6.76
CA GLN A 36 10.62 -10.27 7.67
C GLN A 36 10.48 -8.90 8.36
N ASN A 37 9.74 -7.97 7.76
CA ASN A 37 9.48 -6.65 8.33
C ASN A 37 8.41 -6.69 9.43
N TYR A 38 7.58 -7.74 9.47
CA TYR A 38 6.33 -7.80 10.26
C TYR A 38 6.29 -8.97 11.23
N LEU A 39 6.95 -10.09 10.89
CA LEU A 39 6.98 -11.29 11.71
C LEU A 39 8.00 -11.13 12.83
N VAL A 40 7.50 -11.06 14.06
CA VAL A 40 8.33 -10.86 15.24
C VAL A 40 9.20 -12.09 15.50
N ARG A 41 10.51 -11.82 15.60
CA ARG A 41 11.50 -12.81 16.05
C ARG A 41 11.36 -13.03 17.55
N ARG A 42 11.32 -14.28 17.98
CA ARG A 42 11.21 -14.63 19.41
C ARG A 42 12.53 -14.37 20.12
N GLN A 43 12.46 -14.17 21.43
CA GLN A 43 13.65 -13.99 22.25
C GLN A 43 14.56 -15.22 22.14
N ARG A 44 15.83 -15.00 21.75
CA ARG A 44 16.86 -16.05 21.54
C ARG A 44 16.48 -17.10 20.48
N GLU A 45 15.62 -16.75 19.52
CA GLU A 45 15.28 -17.64 18.41
C GLU A 45 16.49 -17.87 17.49
N PRO A 46 16.89 -19.13 17.24
CA PRO A 46 17.90 -19.47 16.24
C PRO A 46 17.55 -18.93 14.85
N GLY A 47 18.57 -18.58 14.06
CA GLY A 47 18.38 -17.91 12.76
C GLY A 47 17.72 -18.82 11.71
N ASP A 48 18.07 -20.10 11.71
CA ASP A 48 17.48 -21.17 10.89
C ASP A 48 16.00 -21.40 11.21
N VAL A 49 15.63 -21.45 12.50
CA VAL A 49 14.23 -21.56 12.94
C VAL A 49 13.42 -20.35 12.47
N TYR A 50 13.98 -19.14 12.61
CA TYR A 50 13.30 -17.93 12.12
C TYR A 50 13.14 -17.93 10.60
N ALA A 51 14.17 -18.37 9.86
CA ALA A 51 14.10 -18.50 8.40
C ALA A 51 13.04 -19.52 7.97
N GLU A 52 12.91 -20.65 8.67
CA GLU A 52 11.86 -21.64 8.41
C GLU A 52 10.46 -21.05 8.65
N ARG A 53 10.28 -20.29 9.75
CA ARG A 53 9.03 -19.58 10.02
C ARG A 53 8.68 -18.57 8.92
N LEU A 54 9.67 -17.85 8.38
CA LEU A 54 9.45 -16.93 7.26
C LEU A 54 9.01 -17.65 5.98
N VAL A 55 9.56 -18.83 5.69
CA VAL A 55 9.16 -19.61 4.51
C VAL A 55 7.73 -20.12 4.62
N ARG A 56 7.28 -20.46 5.83
CA ARG A 56 5.94 -21.03 6.10
C ARG A 56 4.88 -19.99 6.47
N VAL A 57 5.23 -18.71 6.42
CA VAL A 57 4.36 -17.64 6.86
C VAL A 57 3.09 -17.59 6.02
N PHE A 58 1.95 -17.33 6.66
CA PHE A 58 0.68 -17.11 5.99
C PHE A 58 -0.03 -15.88 6.55
N TYR A 59 -0.99 -15.34 5.79
CA TYR A 59 -1.71 -14.12 6.14
C TYR A 59 -3.17 -14.20 5.77
N GLU A 60 -4.03 -13.95 6.75
CA GLU A 60 -5.46 -13.81 6.57
C GLU A 60 -5.79 -12.34 6.28
N ASN A 61 -6.06 -12.02 5.01
CA ASN A 61 -6.18 -10.64 4.54
C ASN A 61 -7.55 -10.02 4.83
N TYR A 62 -7.88 -9.79 6.12
CA TYR A 62 -9.12 -9.10 6.48
C TYR A 62 -9.15 -7.65 5.97
N ILE A 63 -8.01 -6.95 6.03
CA ILE A 63 -7.88 -5.55 5.59
C ILE A 63 -8.30 -5.38 4.13
N GLY A 64 -7.73 -6.17 3.22
CA GLY A 64 -8.05 -6.11 1.79
C GLY A 64 -9.53 -6.31 1.54
N SER A 65 -10.12 -7.37 2.14
CA SER A 65 -11.56 -7.65 2.01
C SER A 65 -12.44 -6.53 2.57
N ILE A 66 -12.07 -5.94 3.70
CA ILE A 66 -12.83 -4.83 4.31
C ILE A 66 -12.77 -3.60 3.40
N ILE A 67 -11.57 -3.16 3.00
CA ILE A 67 -11.37 -1.97 2.15
C ILE A 67 -12.10 -2.13 0.81
N ASP A 68 -11.97 -3.29 0.16
CA ASP A 68 -12.64 -3.57 -1.11
C ASP A 68 -14.17 -3.58 -0.96
N TRP A 69 -14.68 -4.09 0.17
CA TRP A 69 -16.11 -4.04 0.47
C TRP A 69 -16.61 -2.60 0.62
N TYR A 70 -15.88 -1.72 1.30
CA TYR A 70 -16.23 -0.29 1.42
C TYR A 70 -16.23 0.40 0.06
N ALA A 71 -15.20 0.16 -0.75
CA ALA A 71 -15.12 0.72 -2.10
C ALA A 71 -16.27 0.20 -2.99
N ALA A 72 -16.53 -1.10 -2.99
CA ALA A 72 -17.64 -1.69 -3.75
C ALA A 72 -19.01 -1.18 -3.28
N THR A 73 -19.18 -0.94 -1.98
CA THR A 73 -20.43 -0.43 -1.40
C THR A 73 -20.66 1.03 -1.78
N LEU A 74 -19.65 1.89 -1.66
CA LEU A 74 -19.74 3.31 -2.02
C LEU A 74 -19.97 3.49 -3.52
N PHE A 75 -19.24 2.75 -4.36
CA PHE A 75 -19.32 2.81 -5.82
C PHE A 75 -20.27 1.79 -6.43
N ARG A 76 -21.23 1.27 -5.65
CA ARG A 76 -22.26 0.33 -6.12
C ARG A 76 -23.17 0.98 -7.18
N ARG A 77 -23.41 2.28 -7.05
CA ARG A 77 -24.07 3.11 -8.05
C ARG A 77 -23.11 4.19 -8.46
N GLU A 78 -22.93 4.37 -9.76
CA GLU A 78 -22.11 5.44 -10.27
C GLU A 78 -22.66 6.81 -9.89
N PRO A 79 -21.79 7.81 -9.68
CA PRO A 79 -22.23 9.16 -9.38
C PRO A 79 -23.07 9.73 -10.53
N VAL A 80 -24.21 10.32 -10.20
CA VAL A 80 -25.04 11.03 -11.19
C VAL A 80 -24.41 12.40 -11.45
N LEU A 81 -23.92 12.60 -12.66
CA LEU A 81 -23.32 13.86 -13.09
C LEU A 81 -24.36 14.71 -13.82
N MET A 82 -24.53 15.95 -13.36
CA MET A 82 -25.34 16.95 -14.05
C MET A 82 -24.43 18.08 -14.50
N PHE A 83 -24.22 18.19 -15.81
CA PHE A 83 -23.44 19.28 -16.40
C PHE A 83 -24.34 20.48 -16.70
N GLY A 84 -23.97 21.65 -16.18
CA GLY A 84 -24.56 22.91 -16.61
C GLY A 84 -23.73 23.54 -17.74
N GLY A 85 -24.35 23.92 -18.86
CA GLY A 85 -23.70 24.73 -19.91
C GLY A 85 -23.67 24.09 -21.31
N ARG A 86 -22.89 24.71 -22.22
CA ARG A 86 -22.81 24.36 -23.66
C ARG A 86 -21.78 23.28 -24.02
N ASP A 87 -20.88 22.90 -23.10
CA ASP A 87 -19.77 21.96 -23.38
C ASP A 87 -20.08 20.51 -22.95
N SER A 88 -21.32 20.04 -23.17
CA SER A 88 -21.73 18.68 -22.79
C SER A 88 -20.92 17.58 -23.48
N GLY A 89 -20.36 17.85 -24.67
CA GLY A 89 -19.57 16.89 -25.44
C GLY A 89 -18.23 16.51 -24.78
N PHE A 90 -17.45 17.49 -24.33
CA PHE A 90 -16.16 17.23 -23.65
C PHE A 90 -16.36 16.41 -22.38
N TYR A 91 -17.31 16.82 -21.53
CA TYR A 91 -17.53 16.16 -20.25
C TYR A 91 -18.05 14.73 -20.43
N SER A 92 -18.83 14.44 -21.48
CA SER A 92 -19.22 13.07 -21.81
C SER A 92 -18.00 12.20 -22.12
N GLU A 93 -17.14 12.65 -23.04
CA GLU A 93 -15.91 11.90 -23.37
C GLU A 93 -14.96 11.77 -22.17
N PHE A 94 -14.84 12.82 -21.37
CA PHE A 94 -13.98 12.83 -20.20
C PHE A 94 -14.44 11.84 -19.13
N VAL A 95 -15.75 11.69 -18.92
CA VAL A 95 -16.29 10.73 -17.94
C VAL A 95 -15.99 9.28 -18.33
N ASP A 96 -15.96 9.00 -19.63
CA ASP A 96 -15.66 7.66 -20.15
C ASP A 96 -14.15 7.35 -20.11
N ASP A 97 -13.30 8.38 -20.24
CA ASP A 97 -11.83 8.25 -20.18
C ASP A 97 -11.16 9.47 -19.52
N VAL A 98 -11.00 9.41 -18.19
CA VAL A 98 -10.44 10.54 -17.42
C VAL A 98 -8.92 10.61 -17.45
N ASP A 99 -8.24 9.47 -17.67
CA ASP A 99 -6.78 9.34 -17.52
C ASP A 99 -6.05 9.05 -18.83
N ARG A 100 -6.79 9.00 -19.95
CA ARG A 100 -6.31 8.64 -21.30
C ARG A 100 -5.78 7.22 -21.41
N LYS A 101 -6.17 6.35 -20.46
CA LYS A 101 -5.86 4.93 -20.43
C LYS A 101 -7.14 4.08 -20.53
N GLY A 102 -8.30 4.71 -20.73
CA GLY A 102 -9.60 4.06 -20.82
C GLY A 102 -10.30 3.87 -19.48
N SER A 103 -9.88 4.59 -18.43
CA SER A 103 -10.56 4.52 -17.13
C SER A 103 -11.75 5.47 -17.08
N SER A 104 -12.92 4.95 -16.73
CA SER A 104 -14.08 5.79 -16.41
C SER A 104 -13.81 6.65 -15.16
N LEU A 105 -14.61 7.72 -15.01
CA LEU A 105 -14.58 8.55 -13.80
C LEU A 105 -14.90 7.71 -12.54
N GLY A 106 -15.83 6.77 -12.64
CA GLY A 106 -16.19 5.87 -11.55
C GLY A 106 -15.03 4.98 -11.11
N ASP A 107 -14.35 4.35 -12.06
CA ASP A 107 -13.19 3.49 -11.78
C ASP A 107 -12.01 4.28 -11.22
N PHE A 108 -11.77 5.49 -11.76
CA PHE A 108 -10.73 6.38 -11.26
C PHE A 108 -10.96 6.77 -9.79
N TRP A 109 -12.17 7.23 -9.44
CA TRP A 109 -12.47 7.60 -8.06
C TRP A 109 -12.55 6.40 -7.13
N ARG A 110 -12.95 5.22 -7.61
CA ARG A 110 -12.87 3.98 -6.83
C ARG A 110 -11.42 3.69 -6.43
N ARG A 111 -10.47 3.77 -7.37
CA ARG A 111 -9.03 3.59 -7.09
C ARG A 111 -8.51 4.63 -6.11
N GLN A 112 -8.85 5.91 -6.32
CA GLN A 112 -8.47 7.00 -5.42
C GLN A 112 -9.02 6.82 -4.01
N PHE A 113 -10.26 6.37 -3.89
CA PHE A 113 -10.89 6.12 -2.59
C PHE A 113 -10.20 4.97 -1.86
N VAL A 114 -9.89 3.86 -2.55
CA VAL A 114 -9.11 2.76 -1.99
C VAL A 114 -7.75 3.26 -1.48
N GLU A 115 -7.00 3.99 -2.31
CA GLU A 115 -5.71 4.56 -1.90
C GLU A 115 -5.86 5.46 -0.66
N SER A 116 -6.89 6.30 -0.61
CA SER A 116 -7.14 7.16 0.54
C SER A 116 -7.43 6.36 1.82
N MET A 117 -8.12 5.22 1.73
CA MET A 117 -8.36 4.33 2.89
C MET A 117 -7.10 3.63 3.37
N ILE A 118 -6.14 3.38 2.47
CA ILE A 118 -4.86 2.76 2.78
C ILE A 118 -3.94 3.79 3.44
N SER A 119 -3.67 4.92 2.79
CA SER A 119 -2.62 5.86 3.18
C SER A 119 -3.12 7.12 3.90
N GLY A 120 -4.44 7.29 4.04
CA GLY A 120 -5.10 8.45 4.66
C GLY A 120 -5.31 9.61 3.70
N SER A 121 -4.68 9.56 2.53
CA SER A 121 -4.81 10.58 1.49
C SER A 121 -4.40 10.04 0.13
N SER A 122 -5.09 10.46 -0.91
CA SER A 122 -4.68 10.22 -2.28
C SER A 122 -4.65 11.54 -3.05
N PHE A 123 -3.98 11.58 -4.20
CA PHE A 123 -3.73 12.82 -4.92
C PHE A 123 -4.10 12.68 -6.39
N VAL A 124 -4.69 13.75 -6.92
CA VAL A 124 -5.10 13.86 -8.31
C VAL A 124 -4.41 15.07 -8.93
N LEU A 125 -3.59 14.84 -9.94
CA LEU A 125 -3.00 15.90 -10.75
C LEU A 125 -3.86 16.14 -11.99
N VAL A 126 -4.12 17.40 -12.32
CA VAL A 126 -4.77 17.79 -13.58
C VAL A 126 -3.69 18.24 -14.57
N ASP A 127 -3.61 17.58 -15.71
CA ASP A 127 -2.61 17.85 -16.74
C ASP A 127 -3.23 17.94 -18.14
N PHE A 128 -2.47 18.48 -19.10
CA PHE A 128 -2.93 18.74 -20.46
C PHE A 128 -1.98 18.13 -21.50
N PRO A 129 -2.51 17.57 -22.60
CA PRO A 129 -1.69 16.99 -23.66
C PRO A 129 -0.75 18.02 -24.27
N ARG A 130 0.48 17.60 -24.53
CA ARG A 130 1.44 18.43 -25.23
C ARG A 130 1.18 18.41 -26.72
N THR A 131 0.99 19.60 -27.29
CA THR A 131 1.00 19.78 -28.73
C THR A 131 2.37 20.23 -29.21
N ARG A 132 2.79 19.71 -30.36
CA ARG A 132 4.06 20.09 -31.01
C ARG A 132 4.00 21.50 -31.62
N SER A 133 2.79 21.99 -31.91
CA SER A 133 2.51 23.32 -32.49
C SER A 133 1.71 24.16 -31.50
N LYS A 134 2.05 25.46 -31.41
CA LYS A 134 1.19 26.44 -30.74
C LYS A 134 -0.07 26.63 -31.59
N ALA A 135 -1.23 26.44 -30.99
CA ALA A 135 -2.49 26.79 -31.63
C ALA A 135 -2.59 28.31 -31.80
N GLY A 136 -3.13 28.76 -32.93
CA GLY A 136 -3.45 30.17 -33.16
C GLY A 136 -4.82 30.56 -32.58
N SER A 137 -5.71 29.59 -32.34
CA SER A 137 -7.06 29.82 -31.82
C SER A 137 -7.53 28.69 -30.89
N ARG A 138 -8.57 28.95 -30.07
CA ARG A 138 -9.19 27.92 -29.22
C ARG A 138 -9.76 26.76 -30.01
N ALA A 139 -10.38 27.03 -31.16
CA ALA A 139 -10.90 25.98 -32.03
C ALA A 139 -9.78 25.05 -32.54
N GLU A 140 -8.58 25.58 -32.80
CA GLU A 140 -7.41 24.78 -33.14
C GLU A 140 -6.86 24.01 -31.93
N GLU A 141 -6.86 24.59 -30.72
CA GLU A 141 -6.51 23.86 -29.49
C GLU A 141 -7.43 22.65 -29.27
N ASP A 142 -8.73 22.86 -29.43
CA ASP A 142 -9.75 21.80 -29.27
C ASP A 142 -9.62 20.73 -30.35
N ALA A 143 -9.43 21.11 -31.61
CA ALA A 143 -9.24 20.18 -32.72
C ALA A 143 -7.94 19.35 -32.59
N MET A 144 -6.88 19.94 -32.02
CA MET A 144 -5.63 19.22 -31.72
C MET A 144 -5.71 18.39 -30.42
N GLY A 145 -6.80 18.50 -29.66
CA GLY A 145 -6.96 17.88 -28.35
C GLY A 145 -6.06 18.48 -27.26
N ALA A 146 -5.46 19.65 -27.50
CA ALA A 146 -4.55 20.32 -26.57
C ALA A 146 -5.27 20.79 -25.29
N SER A 147 -6.54 21.15 -25.43
CA SER A 147 -7.41 21.62 -24.35
C SER A 147 -8.03 20.49 -23.53
N ARG A 148 -7.84 19.23 -23.92
CA ARG A 148 -8.46 18.06 -23.26
C ARG A 148 -7.70 17.70 -21.99
N ALA A 149 -8.13 18.23 -20.85
CA ALA A 149 -7.57 17.88 -19.55
C ALA A 149 -7.69 16.37 -19.27
N TYR A 150 -6.69 15.82 -18.57
CA TYR A 150 -6.73 14.47 -18.03
C TYR A 150 -6.23 14.44 -16.59
N LEU A 151 -6.60 13.39 -15.88
CA LEU A 151 -6.24 13.15 -14.49
C LEU A 151 -5.08 12.17 -14.40
N VAL A 152 -4.19 12.42 -13.45
CA VAL A 152 -3.14 11.48 -13.06
C VAL A 152 -3.28 11.19 -11.57
N ASP A 153 -3.36 9.91 -11.24
CA ASP A 153 -3.41 9.42 -9.87
C ASP A 153 -2.01 9.32 -9.26
N TYR A 154 -1.90 9.77 -8.01
CA TYR A 154 -0.70 9.64 -7.17
C TYR A 154 -1.09 9.18 -5.76
N GLY A 155 -0.30 8.26 -5.21
CA GLY A 155 -0.40 7.85 -3.81
C GLY A 155 0.30 8.83 -2.88
N ALA A 156 0.08 8.68 -1.57
CA ALA A 156 0.77 9.51 -0.58
C ALA A 156 2.30 9.33 -0.62
N GLU A 157 2.79 8.15 -1.00
CA GLU A 157 4.22 7.87 -1.15
C GLU A 157 4.89 8.60 -2.31
N ASP A 158 4.12 9.05 -3.30
CA ASP A 158 4.65 9.76 -4.47
C ASP A 158 4.89 11.24 -4.17
N VAL A 159 4.10 11.86 -3.28
CA VAL A 159 4.22 13.29 -2.95
C VAL A 159 5.24 13.50 -1.83
N ILE A 160 6.51 13.63 -2.21
CA ILE A 160 7.63 13.59 -1.25
C ILE A 160 7.87 14.91 -0.51
N ASN A 161 7.48 16.04 -1.10
CA ASN A 161 7.74 17.36 -0.52
C ASN A 161 6.74 18.41 -0.98
N TRP A 162 6.42 19.37 -0.12
CA TRP A 162 5.47 20.43 -0.42
C TRP A 162 5.67 21.63 0.52
N SER A 163 5.10 22.77 0.12
CA SER A 163 4.89 23.94 0.98
C SER A 163 3.44 24.40 0.84
N LEU A 164 2.88 24.85 1.95
CA LEU A 164 1.54 25.42 2.01
C LEU A 164 1.63 26.93 2.20
N ASP A 165 0.61 27.66 1.75
CA ASP A 165 0.38 29.05 2.09
C ASP A 165 -0.39 29.18 3.42
N ASP A 166 -0.59 30.42 3.87
CA ASP A 166 -1.30 30.70 5.13
C ASP A 166 -2.76 30.21 5.14
N GLN A 167 -3.32 29.89 3.97
CA GLN A 167 -4.67 29.36 3.81
C GLN A 167 -4.69 27.83 3.66
N GLY A 168 -3.52 27.18 3.69
CA GLY A 168 -3.38 25.74 3.54
C GLY A 168 -3.39 25.25 2.09
N ASN A 169 -3.31 26.13 1.10
CA ASN A 169 -3.17 25.72 -0.30
C ASN A 169 -1.69 25.46 -0.64
N TYR A 170 -1.43 24.57 -1.61
CA TYR A 170 -0.06 24.35 -2.06
C TYR A 170 0.55 25.60 -2.72
N GLU A 171 1.68 26.04 -2.20
CA GLU A 171 2.58 26.97 -2.89
C GLU A 171 3.40 26.23 -3.96
N TRP A 172 3.89 25.05 -3.59
CA TRP A 172 4.57 24.13 -4.50
C TRP A 172 4.56 22.70 -3.96
N VAL A 173 4.75 21.74 -4.85
CA VAL A 173 4.83 20.30 -4.55
C VAL A 173 5.92 19.63 -5.37
N VAL A 174 6.46 18.54 -4.85
CA VAL A 174 7.39 17.64 -5.53
C VAL A 174 6.83 16.22 -5.48
N ILE A 175 6.63 15.66 -6.66
CA ILE A 175 6.13 14.30 -6.86
C ILE A 175 7.29 13.46 -7.39
N ARG A 176 7.52 12.28 -6.81
CA ARG A 176 8.57 11.34 -7.20
C ARG A 176 7.95 10.01 -7.61
N THR A 177 8.20 9.60 -8.85
CA THR A 177 7.82 8.27 -9.33
C THR A 177 9.04 7.47 -9.74
N LYS A 178 8.93 6.14 -9.62
CA LYS A 178 9.97 5.19 -10.03
C LYS A 178 9.39 4.19 -11.01
N GLN A 179 10.13 3.92 -12.08
CA GLN A 179 9.73 2.93 -13.08
C GLN A 179 10.94 2.06 -13.44
N LEU A 180 10.74 0.75 -13.48
CA LEU A 180 11.70 -0.17 -14.08
C LEU A 180 11.55 -0.07 -15.59
N LYS A 181 12.62 0.31 -16.26
CA LYS A 181 12.62 0.55 -17.69
C LYS A 181 13.74 -0.22 -18.37
N LYS A 182 13.42 -0.64 -19.59
CA LYS A 182 14.34 -1.20 -20.56
C LYS A 182 14.17 -0.38 -21.84
N ASP A 183 15.22 0.30 -22.32
CA ASP A 183 15.09 1.20 -23.47
C ASP A 183 14.95 0.40 -24.78
N ARG A 184 15.56 -0.79 -24.84
CA ARG A 184 15.45 -1.74 -25.95
C ARG A 184 15.30 -3.16 -25.43
N VAL A 185 14.59 -4.02 -26.17
CA VAL A 185 14.38 -5.42 -25.77
C VAL A 185 15.70 -6.18 -25.59
N GLU A 186 16.74 -5.74 -26.29
CA GLU A 186 18.08 -6.32 -26.30
C GLU A 186 18.96 -5.89 -25.12
N ASP A 187 18.59 -4.85 -24.36
CA ASP A 187 19.40 -4.39 -23.22
C ASP A 187 19.58 -5.52 -22.19
N ALA A 188 20.77 -5.70 -21.63
CA ALA A 188 20.98 -6.81 -20.69
C ALA A 188 20.28 -6.59 -19.33
N GLU A 189 20.19 -5.33 -18.89
CA GLU A 189 19.79 -4.99 -17.53
C GLU A 189 18.60 -4.03 -17.50
N TRP A 190 17.71 -4.26 -16.52
CA TRP A 190 16.68 -3.31 -16.16
C TRP A 190 17.30 -2.12 -15.44
N ARG A 191 16.89 -0.90 -15.81
CA ARG A 191 17.31 0.32 -15.13
C ARG A 191 16.13 0.93 -14.40
N THR A 192 16.34 1.29 -13.14
CA THR A 192 15.37 2.10 -12.40
C THR A 192 15.50 3.54 -12.86
N GLU A 193 14.46 4.06 -13.48
CA GLU A 193 14.31 5.47 -13.79
C GLU A 193 13.50 6.14 -12.67
N THR A 194 14.10 7.13 -12.00
CA THR A 194 13.41 7.97 -11.03
C THR A 194 13.10 9.32 -11.68
N ARG A 195 11.86 9.78 -11.56
CA ARG A 195 11.39 11.06 -12.07
C ARG A 195 10.91 11.92 -10.92
N TRP A 196 11.30 13.19 -10.91
CA TRP A 196 10.75 14.21 -10.02
C TRP A 196 9.98 15.24 -10.84
N SER A 197 8.74 15.51 -10.46
CA SER A 197 7.92 16.57 -11.03
C SER A 197 7.67 17.62 -9.96
N TYR A 198 8.27 18.80 -10.14
CA TYR A 198 8.03 19.99 -9.34
C TYR A 198 6.92 20.81 -9.99
N TYR A 199 5.95 21.24 -9.20
CA TYR A 199 4.92 22.19 -9.61
C TYR A 199 4.83 23.32 -8.58
N ASP A 200 4.83 24.57 -9.04
CA ASP A 200 4.38 25.72 -8.26
C ASP A 200 3.02 26.21 -8.77
N LYS A 201 2.59 27.41 -8.36
CA LYS A 201 1.32 28.02 -8.77
C LYS A 201 1.20 28.30 -10.28
N THR A 202 2.31 28.32 -11.02
CA THR A 202 2.38 28.74 -12.43
C THR A 202 3.23 27.84 -13.32
N SER A 203 4.26 27.21 -12.79
CA SER A 203 5.32 26.56 -13.55
C SER A 203 5.55 25.13 -13.07
N PHE A 204 6.07 24.31 -13.98
CA PHE A 204 6.51 22.96 -13.66
C PHE A 204 7.96 22.77 -14.09
N ARG A 205 8.67 21.88 -13.40
CA ARG A 205 10.02 21.40 -13.77
C ARG A 205 10.08 19.90 -13.55
N MET A 206 10.62 19.17 -14.52
CA MET A 206 10.76 17.72 -14.43
C MET A 206 12.22 17.32 -14.51
N TYR A 207 12.61 16.48 -13.57
CA TYR A 207 13.95 15.92 -13.48
C TYR A 207 13.87 14.41 -13.65
N ARG A 208 14.92 13.83 -14.23
CA ARG A 208 15.06 12.39 -14.41
C ARG A 208 16.45 11.93 -13.99
N GLN A 209 16.51 10.75 -13.39
CA GLN A 209 17.73 10.03 -13.06
C GLN A 209 17.56 8.58 -13.50
N SER A 210 18.56 8.01 -14.18
CA SER A 210 18.62 6.59 -14.52
C SER A 210 19.72 5.94 -13.71
N GLY A 211 19.39 4.91 -12.92
CA GLY A 211 20.32 4.32 -11.95
C GLY A 211 20.90 5.36 -11.00
N ASP A 212 22.22 5.29 -10.77
CA ASP A 212 22.96 6.23 -9.92
C ASP A 212 23.52 7.45 -10.67
N GLY A 213 23.01 7.74 -11.87
CA GLY A 213 23.45 8.89 -12.67
C GLY A 213 23.11 10.25 -12.05
N GLU A 214 23.47 11.35 -12.70
CA GLU A 214 23.07 12.69 -12.23
C GLU A 214 21.60 12.99 -12.52
N LYS A 215 20.95 13.75 -11.62
CA LYS A 215 19.59 14.27 -11.82
C LYS A 215 19.63 15.34 -12.91
N ARG A 216 19.01 15.08 -14.07
CA ARG A 216 18.99 16.01 -15.20
C ARG A 216 17.62 16.63 -15.36
N LEU A 217 17.56 17.94 -15.59
CA LEU A 217 16.34 18.63 -15.99
C LEU A 217 15.98 18.15 -17.40
N THR A 218 14.86 17.44 -17.51
CA THR A 218 14.33 16.98 -18.80
C THR A 218 13.30 17.93 -19.36
N ASP A 219 12.69 18.75 -18.50
CA ASP A 219 11.53 19.53 -18.88
C ASP A 219 11.23 20.71 -17.97
N GLN A 220 10.66 21.77 -18.53
CA GLN A 220 10.14 22.91 -17.77
C GLN A 220 9.16 23.72 -18.61
N GLY A 221 8.23 24.40 -17.95
CA GLY A 221 7.28 25.28 -18.62
C GLY A 221 6.16 25.76 -17.71
N THR A 222 5.12 26.33 -18.31
CA THR A 222 3.89 26.76 -17.65
C THR A 222 2.86 25.65 -17.72
N HIS A 223 2.20 25.30 -16.61
CA HIS A 223 1.15 24.27 -16.59
C HIS A 223 -0.25 24.86 -16.86
N GLY A 224 -1.23 24.00 -17.17
CA GLY A 224 -2.58 24.43 -17.58
C GLY A 224 -3.32 25.28 -16.55
N LEU A 225 -3.08 25.06 -15.26
CA LEU A 225 -3.71 25.83 -14.17
C LEU A 225 -3.00 27.16 -13.83
N ALA A 226 -1.95 27.55 -14.55
CA ALA A 226 -1.16 28.74 -14.21
C ALA A 226 -1.98 30.04 -14.18
N LYS A 227 -2.98 30.17 -15.05
CA LYS A 227 -3.89 31.34 -15.07
C LYS A 227 -4.76 31.45 -13.82
N LEU A 228 -4.95 30.35 -13.10
CA LEU A 228 -5.69 30.29 -11.84
C LEU A 228 -4.77 30.52 -10.62
N GLY A 229 -3.45 30.63 -10.83
CA GLY A 229 -2.48 30.81 -9.74
C GLY A 229 -2.50 29.67 -8.73
N ARG A 230 -2.75 28.43 -9.19
CA ARG A 230 -2.95 27.27 -8.33
C ARG A 230 -2.10 26.09 -8.81
N VAL A 231 -1.43 25.42 -7.86
CA VAL A 231 -0.74 24.16 -8.10
C VAL A 231 -1.74 23.11 -8.63
N PRO A 232 -1.43 22.38 -9.71
CA PRO A 232 -2.37 21.46 -10.37
C PRO A 232 -2.60 20.13 -9.63
N LEU A 233 -2.38 20.07 -8.32
CA LEU A 233 -2.50 18.87 -7.48
C LEU A 233 -3.61 19.05 -6.43
N PHE A 234 -4.52 18.08 -6.38
CA PHE A 234 -5.70 18.10 -5.52
C PHE A 234 -5.67 16.89 -4.58
N PRO A 235 -5.64 17.11 -3.25
CA PRO A 235 -5.67 16.02 -2.29
C PRO A 235 -7.11 15.56 -2.03
N LEU A 236 -7.32 14.26 -2.03
CA LEU A 236 -8.46 13.60 -1.38
C LEU A 236 -7.97 13.10 -0.02
N GLN A 237 -8.35 13.79 1.05
CA GLN A 237 -7.93 13.44 2.41
C GLN A 237 -9.11 12.96 3.22
N ILE A 238 -8.95 11.80 3.87
CA ILE A 238 -9.94 11.30 4.82
C ILE A 238 -9.55 11.71 6.23
N SER A 239 -10.56 11.94 7.08
CA SER A 239 -10.31 12.26 8.49
C SER A 239 -9.69 11.06 9.22
N GLU A 240 -8.96 11.32 10.29
CA GLU A 240 -8.35 10.26 11.13
C GLU A 240 -9.39 9.24 11.63
N GLY A 241 -10.65 9.66 11.81
CA GLY A 241 -11.75 8.77 12.19
C GLY A 241 -12.17 7.78 11.10
N LEU A 242 -11.99 8.15 9.84
CA LEU A 242 -12.35 7.35 8.65
C LEU A 242 -11.14 6.63 8.03
N TRP A 243 -9.93 6.88 8.51
CA TRP A 243 -8.73 6.18 8.07
C TRP A 243 -8.68 4.75 8.60
N LEU A 244 -9.39 3.86 7.89
CA LEU A 244 -9.60 2.46 8.27
C LEU A 244 -8.30 1.74 8.59
N LEU A 245 -7.28 1.88 7.74
CA LEU A 245 -6.05 1.13 7.91
C LEU A 245 -5.19 1.64 9.08
N ASN A 246 -5.27 2.93 9.41
CA ASN A 246 -4.67 3.45 10.63
C ASN A 246 -5.31 2.87 11.90
N ARG A 247 -6.60 2.55 11.84
CA ARG A 247 -7.33 1.94 12.97
C ARG A 247 -7.08 0.44 13.10
N ALA A 248 -7.11 -0.29 11.98
CA ALA A 248 -7.07 -1.74 11.97
C ALA A 248 -5.67 -2.34 11.78
N GLY A 249 -4.70 -1.57 11.26
CA GLY A 249 -3.40 -2.10 10.86
C GLY A 249 -2.61 -2.76 11.99
N LEU A 250 -2.64 -2.20 13.20
CA LEU A 250 -1.97 -2.82 14.37
C LEU A 250 -2.65 -4.11 14.83
N LEU A 251 -3.98 -4.15 14.80
CA LEU A 251 -4.74 -5.36 15.15
C LEU A 251 -4.49 -6.47 14.13
N GLN A 252 -4.43 -6.13 12.84
CA GLN A 252 -4.10 -7.06 11.78
C GLN A 252 -2.68 -7.62 11.90
N LEU A 253 -1.70 -6.79 12.30
CA LEU A 253 -0.32 -7.25 12.55
C LEU A 253 -0.23 -8.17 13.77
N GLU A 254 -0.97 -7.86 14.83
CA GLU A 254 -1.03 -8.72 16.01
C GLU A 254 -1.68 -10.06 15.67
N HIS A 255 -2.80 -10.02 14.93
CA HIS A 255 -3.46 -11.20 14.40
C HIS A 255 -2.48 -12.04 13.56
N PHE A 256 -1.80 -11.43 12.59
CA PHE A 256 -0.78 -12.09 11.77
C PHE A 256 0.30 -12.78 12.61
N ASN A 257 0.86 -12.10 13.60
CA ASN A 257 1.91 -12.67 14.45
C ASN A 257 1.40 -13.85 15.28
N LYS A 258 0.19 -13.73 15.85
CA LYS A 258 -0.41 -14.81 16.66
C LYS A 258 -0.85 -16.00 15.82
N SER A 259 -1.42 -15.79 14.63
CA SER A 259 -1.80 -16.87 13.71
C SER A 259 -0.59 -17.70 13.33
N ASN A 260 0.52 -17.04 12.98
CA ASN A 260 1.76 -17.73 12.64
C ASN A 260 2.41 -18.41 13.86
N ALA A 261 2.29 -17.82 15.05
CA ALA A 261 2.76 -18.46 16.28
C ALA A 261 1.96 -19.71 16.62
N LEU A 262 0.62 -19.65 16.53
CA LEU A 262 -0.27 -20.78 16.76
C LEU A 262 -0.06 -21.88 15.72
N ALA A 263 -0.01 -21.55 14.43
CA ALA A 263 0.23 -22.53 13.37
C ALA A 263 1.57 -23.24 13.55
N TRP A 264 2.62 -22.49 13.91
CA TRP A 264 3.91 -23.10 14.26
C TRP A 264 3.78 -24.04 15.44
N ALA A 265 3.12 -23.62 16.52
CA ALA A 265 3.00 -24.43 17.72
C ALA A 265 2.13 -25.68 17.50
N LEU A 266 1.06 -25.59 16.72
CA LEU A 266 0.26 -26.74 16.26
C LEU A 266 1.10 -27.68 15.41
N THR A 267 1.89 -27.15 14.48
CA THR A 267 2.79 -27.97 13.64
C THR A 267 3.77 -28.73 14.54
N MET A 268 4.44 -28.06 15.47
CA MET A 268 5.34 -28.73 16.42
C MET A 268 4.60 -29.72 17.33
N GLY A 269 3.35 -29.43 17.71
CA GLY A 269 2.52 -30.32 18.52
C GLY A 269 2.07 -31.59 17.78
N LEU A 270 1.88 -31.52 16.45
CA LEU A 270 1.59 -32.69 15.61
C LEU A 270 2.78 -33.65 15.57
N PHE A 271 4.00 -33.12 15.61
CA PHE A 271 5.24 -33.91 15.69
C PHE A 271 5.65 -34.07 17.16
N ALA A 272 4.95 -34.95 17.88
CA ALA A 272 5.23 -35.21 19.29
C ALA A 272 6.73 -35.45 19.54
N MET A 273 7.29 -34.79 20.55
CA MET A 273 8.72 -34.90 20.88
C MET A 273 8.90 -36.07 21.86
N PRO A 274 9.52 -37.19 21.43
CA PRO A 274 9.79 -38.28 22.33
C PRO A 274 10.90 -37.86 23.29
N VAL A 275 10.68 -38.08 24.58
CA VAL A 275 11.71 -37.89 25.62
C VAL A 275 12.11 -39.25 26.14
N VAL A 276 13.39 -39.57 25.96
CA VAL A 276 13.99 -40.81 26.42
C VAL A 276 14.94 -40.52 27.56
N TYR A 277 14.69 -41.15 28.70
CA TYR A 277 15.60 -41.16 29.84
C TYR A 277 16.43 -42.44 29.77
N SER A 278 17.73 -42.29 29.49
CA SER A 278 18.67 -43.41 29.44
C SER A 278 20.05 -42.98 29.95
N GLU A 279 20.79 -43.92 30.53
CA GLU A 279 22.20 -43.74 30.92
C GLU A 279 23.17 -43.98 29.75
N ARG A 280 22.67 -44.41 28.59
CA ARG A 280 23.48 -44.67 27.39
C ARG A 280 23.62 -43.42 26.52
N GLU A 281 24.78 -43.26 25.86
CA GLU A 281 24.92 -42.27 24.79
C GLU A 281 23.93 -42.57 23.66
N TRP A 282 23.22 -41.52 23.22
CA TRP A 282 22.19 -41.62 22.22
C TRP A 282 22.78 -41.59 20.79
N SER A 283 22.68 -42.70 20.05
CA SER A 283 23.25 -42.82 18.70
C SER A 283 22.26 -43.33 17.62
N GLN A 284 20.95 -43.23 17.85
CA GLN A 284 19.92 -43.73 16.93
C GLN A 284 19.24 -42.59 16.16
N MET A 285 18.98 -42.80 14.86
CA MET A 285 18.10 -41.93 14.07
C MET A 285 16.63 -42.24 14.38
N VAL A 286 15.85 -41.19 14.63
CA VAL A 286 14.41 -41.28 14.89
C VAL A 286 13.67 -40.46 13.84
N GLY A 287 12.49 -40.94 13.45
CA GLY A 287 11.50 -40.22 12.68
C GLY A 287 10.13 -40.88 12.85
N GLU A 288 9.11 -40.38 12.16
CA GLU A 288 7.70 -40.78 12.36
C GLU A 288 7.38 -42.26 12.12
N SER A 289 8.25 -42.98 11.40
CA SER A 289 8.07 -44.41 11.06
C SER A 289 9.22 -45.30 11.53
N TYR A 290 10.05 -44.82 12.45
CA TYR A 290 11.20 -45.57 12.98
C TYR A 290 10.90 -46.14 14.37
N TYR A 291 11.69 -47.11 14.79
CA TYR A 291 11.60 -47.71 16.12
C TYR A 291 12.74 -47.21 17.01
N ILE A 292 12.45 -47.08 18.31
CA ILE A 292 13.45 -46.77 19.34
C ILE A 292 13.67 -48.02 20.17
N GLN A 293 14.92 -48.47 20.30
CA GLN A 293 15.25 -49.60 21.17
C GLN A 293 15.60 -49.12 22.58
N LEU A 294 14.82 -49.57 23.57
CA LEU A 294 14.99 -49.23 24.99
C LEU A 294 15.56 -50.41 25.78
N GLY A 295 16.44 -50.13 26.74
CA GLY A 295 16.90 -51.08 27.73
C GLY A 295 15.90 -51.28 28.88
N PRO A 296 16.10 -52.28 29.75
CA PRO A 296 15.15 -52.63 30.81
C PRO A 296 14.88 -51.53 31.85
N GLY A 297 15.77 -50.55 31.98
CA GLY A 297 15.64 -49.42 32.91
C GLY A 297 15.31 -48.07 32.26
N ASP A 298 15.26 -48.01 30.93
CA ASP A 298 14.99 -46.77 30.20
C ASP A 298 13.50 -46.42 30.27
N LYS A 299 13.18 -45.12 30.23
CA LYS A 299 11.79 -44.64 30.21
C LYS A 299 11.51 -43.83 28.96
N PHE A 300 10.33 -44.06 28.40
CA PHE A 300 9.81 -43.32 27.26
C PHE A 300 8.55 -42.56 27.65
N GLY A 301 8.48 -41.31 27.22
CA GLY A 301 7.29 -40.49 27.38
C GLY A 301 7.19 -39.45 26.27
N TRP A 302 5.99 -38.93 26.08
CA TRP A 302 5.74 -37.79 25.22
C TRP A 302 5.71 -36.53 26.07
N THR A 303 6.40 -35.48 25.61
CA THR A 303 6.20 -34.14 26.15
C THR A 303 5.38 -33.35 25.15
N GLU A 304 4.12 -33.10 25.48
CA GLU A 304 3.26 -32.17 24.75
C GLU A 304 2.94 -30.96 25.63
N PRO A 305 2.89 -29.74 25.06
CA PRO A 305 2.32 -28.60 25.76
C PRO A 305 0.85 -28.86 26.10
N GLU A 306 0.40 -28.47 27.29
CA GLU A 306 -1.02 -28.59 27.66
C GLU A 306 -1.91 -27.87 26.62
N GLY A 307 -2.84 -28.60 26.01
CA GLY A 307 -3.68 -28.10 24.92
C GLY A 307 -4.52 -26.85 25.24
N LYS A 308 -4.66 -26.50 26.52
CA LYS A 308 -5.34 -25.30 27.00
C LYS A 308 -4.74 -24.02 26.41
N VAL A 309 -3.42 -23.96 26.22
CA VAL A 309 -2.76 -22.76 25.66
C VAL A 309 -3.15 -22.56 24.19
N TYR A 310 -3.30 -23.64 23.42
CA TYR A 310 -3.73 -23.56 22.03
C TYR A 310 -5.18 -23.08 21.91
N GLN A 311 -6.06 -23.53 22.80
CA GLN A 311 -7.44 -23.04 22.84
C GLN A 311 -7.49 -21.53 23.14
N ILE A 312 -6.75 -21.06 24.16
CA ILE A 312 -6.67 -19.63 24.49
C ILE A 312 -6.15 -18.81 23.31
N ALA A 313 -5.14 -19.32 22.59
CA ALA A 313 -4.61 -18.66 21.41
C ALA A 313 -5.65 -18.59 20.27
N ALA A 314 -6.39 -19.67 20.02
CA ALA A 314 -7.46 -19.71 19.03
C ALA A 314 -8.60 -18.74 19.38
N ASP A 315 -9.06 -18.75 20.64
CA ASP A 315 -10.10 -17.83 21.11
C ASP A 315 -9.66 -16.36 20.98
N ASN A 316 -8.39 -16.08 21.26
CA ASN A 316 -7.84 -14.73 21.11
C ASN A 316 -7.76 -14.29 19.63
N LEU A 317 -7.48 -15.20 18.70
CA LEU A 317 -7.52 -14.89 17.26
C LEU A 317 -8.94 -14.51 16.82
N THR A 318 -9.96 -15.25 17.28
CA THR A 318 -11.36 -14.91 17.04
C THR A 318 -11.70 -13.52 17.60
N SER A 319 -11.27 -13.20 18.83
CA SER A 319 -11.48 -11.86 19.40
C SER A 319 -10.76 -10.75 18.61
N LEU A 320 -9.55 -11.00 18.11
CA LEU A 320 -8.82 -10.04 17.28
C LEU A 320 -9.51 -9.82 15.93
N GLN A 321 -10.00 -10.88 15.31
CA GLN A 321 -10.79 -10.81 14.09
C GLN A 321 -12.04 -9.94 14.31
N GLU A 322 -12.83 -10.22 15.35
CA GLU A 322 -14.01 -9.44 15.71
C GLU A 322 -13.67 -7.96 15.95
N GLU A 323 -12.55 -7.68 16.63
CA GLU A 323 -12.09 -6.33 16.88
C GLU A 323 -11.73 -5.59 15.59
N ILE A 324 -11.04 -6.25 14.65
CA ILE A 324 -10.71 -5.69 13.33
C ILE A 324 -11.99 -5.24 12.61
N TYR A 325 -13.03 -6.08 12.60
CA TYR A 325 -14.32 -5.71 12.01
C TYR A 325 -15.00 -4.57 12.79
N ARG A 326 -14.95 -4.61 14.12
CA ARG A 326 -15.58 -3.62 14.99
C ARG A 326 -15.01 -2.23 14.80
N VAL A 327 -13.68 -2.07 14.77
CA VAL A 327 -13.04 -0.75 14.62
C VAL A 327 -13.27 -0.15 13.23
N CYS A 328 -13.39 -0.99 12.22
CA CYS A 328 -13.75 -0.59 10.86
C CYS A 328 -15.23 -0.18 10.76
N TYR A 329 -16.14 -0.95 11.35
CA TYR A 329 -17.59 -0.70 11.27
C TYR A 329 -18.03 0.49 12.13
N LEU A 330 -17.54 0.62 13.37
CA LEU A 330 -17.90 1.73 14.27
C LEU A 330 -17.44 3.10 13.75
N ALA A 331 -16.47 3.16 12.83
CA ALA A 331 -16.12 4.39 12.14
C ALA A 331 -17.33 4.99 11.37
N GLN A 332 -18.30 4.17 10.96
CA GLN A 332 -19.54 4.66 10.33
C GLN A 332 -20.54 5.24 11.33
N ALA A 333 -20.61 4.73 12.57
CA ALA A 333 -21.60 5.17 13.55
C ALA A 333 -21.29 6.54 14.18
N GLY A 334 -20.08 7.07 13.96
CA GLY A 334 -19.65 8.39 14.44
C GLY A 334 -19.94 9.55 13.49
N GLY A 335 -20.58 9.31 12.34
CA GLY A 335 -20.95 10.38 11.40
C GLY A 335 -22.23 11.11 11.82
N SER A 336 -22.08 12.28 12.48
CA SER A 336 -23.13 13.28 12.75
C SER A 336 -24.35 12.82 13.56
N LEU A 337 -24.24 12.91 14.89
CA LEU A 337 -25.36 13.36 15.73
C LEU A 337 -25.31 14.90 15.81
N ASP A 338 -25.59 15.59 14.71
CA ASP A 338 -25.96 17.01 14.75
C ASP A 338 -27.40 17.16 14.27
N LYS A 339 -28.17 17.89 15.09
CA LYS A 339 -29.60 18.16 14.97
C LYS A 339 -29.94 19.14 13.86
#